data_AF-A0A9E0F7B9-F1
#
_entry.id   AF-A0A9E0F7B9-F1
#
_cell.length_a   1.000
_cell.length_b   1.000
_cell.length_c   1.000
_cell.angle_alpha   90.00
_cell.angle_beta   90.00
_cell.angle_gamma   90.00
#
_symmetry.space_group_name_H-M   'P 1'
#
loop_
_entity.id
_entity.type
_entity.pdbx_description
1 polymer ?
#
loop_
_entity_poly.entity_id
_entity_poly.type
_entity_poly.pdbx_seq_one_letter_code
_entity_poly.pdbx_strand_id
1 'polypeptide(L)'
;MRGYSLLISFCFLLLQACTSPQQKLRDAIAAGEQKLINDSTRLPDLAMAEKVSHLYVQYANEYKGDTLSAEYLFRAGDLANGMRHFDDAVTYYRRLRTEYPQHRKVAAALFMEAFNLQTGLNRNDEARTCYLEFLAKYPTHPMADAARLSVDQINSGLSDEELVRMFEAKNDSLSAAR
;
A
#
# COMPACT_ATOMS: atom_id res chain seq x y z
N MET A 1 45.07 40.87 -21.97
CA MET A 1 44.27 40.09 -20.98
C MET A 1 42.78 40.28 -21.25
N ARG A 2 42.26 39.77 -22.36
CA ARG A 2 40.81 39.70 -22.69
C ARG A 2 40.68 38.56 -23.69
N GLY A 3 39.97 37.49 -23.37
CA GLY A 3 39.74 36.44 -24.37
C GLY A 3 39.22 35.09 -23.88
N TYR A 4 39.42 34.72 -22.61
CA TYR A 4 39.07 33.36 -22.17
C TYR A 4 37.79 33.25 -21.31
N SER A 5 37.17 34.37 -20.93
CA SER A 5 36.04 34.34 -19.98
C SER A 5 34.67 34.05 -20.59
N LEU A 6 34.51 34.05 -21.92
CA LEU A 6 33.23 33.77 -22.58
C LEU A 6 33.11 32.35 -23.14
N LEU A 7 34.22 31.63 -23.35
CA LEU A 7 34.19 30.27 -23.92
C LEU A 7 33.88 29.17 -22.88
N ILE A 8 34.13 29.44 -21.60
CA ILE A 8 33.83 28.48 -20.51
C ILE A 8 32.33 28.50 -20.15
N SER A 9 31.62 29.59 -20.47
CA SER A 9 30.19 29.72 -20.15
C SER A 9 29.26 28.96 -21.11
N PHE A 10 29.74 28.51 -22.27
CA PHE A 10 28.90 27.82 -23.27
C PHE A 10 28.90 26.28 -23.12
N CYS A 11 29.88 25.71 -22.41
CA CYS A 11 29.95 24.26 -22.17
C CYS A 11 29.09 23.78 -20.98
N PHE A 12 28.67 24.65 -20.08
CA PHE A 12 27.84 24.26 -18.93
C PHE A 12 26.34 24.12 -19.26
N LEU A 13 25.91 24.57 -20.43
CA LEU A 13 24.50 24.53 -20.87
C LEU A 13 24.12 23.26 -21.65
N LEU A 14 25.07 22.37 -21.96
CA LEU A 14 24.82 21.16 -22.77
C LEU A 14 24.66 19.86 -21.96
N LEU A 15 24.77 19.90 -20.63
CA LEU A 15 24.61 18.71 -19.76
C LEU A 15 23.19 18.52 -19.19
N GLN A 16 22.24 19.42 -19.48
CA GLN A 16 20.90 19.41 -18.85
C GLN A 16 19.84 18.58 -19.61
N ALA A 17 20.16 17.97 -20.76
CA ALA A 17 19.16 17.35 -21.63
C ALA A 17 19.01 15.82 -21.49
N CYS A 18 19.81 15.16 -20.66
CA CYS A 18 19.73 13.70 -20.44
C CYS A 18 19.33 13.39 -18.99
N THR A 19 18.05 13.51 -18.67
CA THR A 19 17.51 12.93 -17.41
C THR A 19 17.64 11.41 -17.45
N SER A 20 18.14 10.81 -16.36
CA SER A 20 18.30 9.35 -16.26
C SER A 20 16.96 8.62 -16.44
N PRO A 21 16.94 7.35 -16.90
CA PRO A 21 15.72 6.56 -16.98
C PRO A 21 14.95 6.52 -15.66
N GLN A 22 15.66 6.41 -14.53
CA GLN A 22 15.09 6.45 -13.19
C GLN A 22 14.36 7.77 -12.90
N GLN A 23 14.96 8.92 -13.27
CA GLN A 23 14.32 10.21 -13.07
C GLN A 23 13.06 10.35 -13.94
N LYS A 24 13.11 9.92 -15.20
CA LYS A 24 11.92 9.93 -16.08
C LYS A 24 10.77 9.14 -15.48
N LEU A 25 11.05 7.99 -14.85
CA LEU A 25 10.04 7.19 -14.19
C LEU A 25 9.46 7.89 -12.95
N ARG A 26 10.31 8.54 -12.13
CA ARG A 26 9.85 9.37 -11.01
C ARG A 26 8.96 10.52 -11.46
N ASP A 27 9.35 11.21 -12.54
CA ASP A 27 8.58 12.33 -13.08
C ASP A 27 7.22 11.87 -13.61
N ALA A 28 7.18 10.70 -14.27
CA ALA A 28 5.94 10.10 -14.75
C ALA A 28 5.00 9.69 -13.59
N ILE A 29 5.56 9.11 -12.52
CA ILE A 29 4.82 8.78 -11.29
C ILE A 29 4.24 10.06 -10.68
N ALA A 30 5.07 11.08 -10.44
CA ALA A 30 4.64 12.34 -9.82
C ALA A 30 3.56 13.04 -10.65
N ALA A 31 3.68 13.05 -11.97
CA ALA A 31 2.66 13.61 -12.86
C ALA A 31 1.34 12.83 -12.81
N GLY A 32 1.39 11.51 -12.66
CA GLY A 32 0.20 10.68 -12.48
C GLY A 32 -0.45 10.87 -11.10
N GLU A 33 0.34 10.87 -10.03
CA GLU A 33 -0.11 11.18 -8.66
C GLU A 33 -0.80 12.55 -8.60
N GLN A 34 -0.21 13.57 -9.20
CA GLN A 34 -0.79 14.92 -9.22
C GLN A 34 -2.15 14.96 -9.92
N LYS A 35 -2.34 14.17 -10.99
CA LYS A 35 -3.62 14.05 -11.66
C LYS A 35 -4.68 13.38 -10.78
N LEU A 36 -4.30 12.30 -10.08
CA LEU A 36 -5.20 11.63 -9.14
C LEU A 36 -5.61 12.53 -7.97
N ILE A 37 -4.69 13.38 -7.47
CA ILE A 37 -4.98 14.33 -6.38
C ILE A 37 -5.87 15.48 -6.85
N ASN A 38 -5.62 16.00 -8.05
CA ASN A 38 -6.35 17.16 -8.59
C ASN A 38 -7.69 16.77 -9.22
N ASP A 39 -7.97 15.49 -9.35
CA ASP A 39 -9.26 15.00 -9.80
C ASP A 39 -10.32 15.43 -8.77
N SER A 40 -11.05 16.49 -9.12
CA SER A 40 -12.10 17.06 -8.27
C SER A 40 -13.41 16.28 -8.38
N THR A 41 -13.41 15.18 -9.15
CA THR A 41 -14.58 14.33 -9.28
C THR A 41 -14.71 13.41 -8.05
N ARG A 42 -15.94 12.94 -7.80
CA ARG A 42 -16.23 12.07 -6.65
C ARG A 42 -15.71 10.63 -6.85
N LEU A 43 -15.30 10.27 -8.06
CA LEU A 43 -14.85 8.93 -8.44
C LEU A 43 -13.43 9.03 -9.00
N PRO A 44 -12.44 8.30 -8.45
CA PRO A 44 -11.09 8.33 -8.99
C PRO A 44 -11.05 7.90 -10.46
N ASP A 45 -10.26 8.60 -11.29
CA ASP A 45 -9.88 8.11 -12.62
C ASP A 45 -9.16 6.76 -12.51
N LEU A 46 -9.93 5.67 -12.69
CA LEU A 46 -9.44 4.30 -12.56
C LEU A 46 -8.35 3.98 -13.58
N ALA A 47 -8.41 4.54 -14.79
CA ALA A 47 -7.39 4.33 -15.80
C ALA A 47 -6.07 5.01 -15.40
N MET A 48 -6.15 6.20 -14.80
CA MET A 48 -4.97 6.86 -14.24
C MET A 48 -4.42 6.11 -13.02
N ALA A 49 -5.29 5.61 -12.14
CA ALA A 49 -4.88 4.84 -10.97
C ALA A 49 -4.17 3.53 -11.39
N GLU A 50 -4.71 2.82 -12.38
CA GLU A 50 -4.09 1.63 -12.96
C GLU A 50 -2.72 1.98 -13.55
N LYS A 51 -2.64 3.06 -14.34
CA LYS A 51 -1.37 3.53 -14.90
C LYS A 51 -0.34 3.84 -13.81
N VAL A 52 -0.72 4.57 -12.77
CA VAL A 52 0.19 4.92 -11.66
C VAL A 52 0.64 3.67 -10.91
N SER A 53 -0.27 2.72 -10.66
CA SER A 53 0.05 1.42 -10.06
C SER A 53 1.12 0.67 -10.88
N HIS A 54 0.97 0.61 -12.21
CA HIS A 54 1.98 0.01 -13.08
C HIS A 54 3.33 0.70 -13.00
N LEU A 55 3.36 2.03 -12.94
CA LEU A 55 4.60 2.80 -12.83
C LEU A 55 5.33 2.53 -11.50
N TYR A 56 4.58 2.41 -10.39
CA TYR A 56 5.15 2.01 -9.09
C TYR A 56 5.81 0.63 -9.15
N VAL A 57 5.11 -0.35 -9.72
CA VAL A 57 5.61 -1.72 -9.85
C VAL A 57 6.81 -1.78 -10.79
N GLN A 58 6.78 -1.04 -11.89
CA GLN A 58 7.92 -0.90 -12.80
C GLN A 58 9.13 -0.34 -12.06
N TYR A 59 8.94 0.74 -11.28
CA TYR A 59 10.03 1.34 -10.51
C TYR A 59 10.63 0.36 -9.52
N ALA A 60 9.78 -0.33 -8.75
CA ALA A 60 10.23 -1.31 -7.79
C ALA A 60 10.98 -2.49 -8.43
N ASN A 61 10.65 -2.84 -9.67
CA ASN A 61 11.33 -3.90 -10.42
C ASN A 61 12.70 -3.45 -10.94
N GLU A 62 12.79 -2.23 -11.49
CA GLU A 62 14.00 -1.69 -12.12
C GLU A 62 15.03 -1.18 -11.09
N TYR A 63 14.57 -0.62 -9.97
CA TYR A 63 15.42 0.09 -9.00
C TYR A 63 15.32 -0.49 -7.59
N LYS A 64 15.44 -1.81 -7.45
CA LYS A 64 15.29 -2.54 -6.15
C LYS A 64 16.15 -2.01 -4.99
N GLY A 65 17.30 -1.41 -5.30
CA GLY A 65 18.18 -0.83 -4.27
C GLY A 65 17.76 0.57 -3.80
N ASP A 66 16.83 1.23 -4.50
CA ASP A 66 16.31 2.52 -4.09
C ASP A 66 15.29 2.35 -2.96
N THR A 67 15.45 3.13 -1.90
CA THR A 67 14.54 3.17 -0.75
C THR A 67 13.07 3.44 -1.14
N LEU A 68 12.83 4.11 -2.27
CA LEU A 68 11.48 4.39 -2.78
C LEU A 68 10.78 3.14 -3.31
N SER A 69 11.50 2.10 -3.72
CA SER A 69 10.90 0.88 -4.26
C SER A 69 9.97 0.18 -3.27
N ALA A 70 10.35 0.17 -1.99
CA ALA A 70 9.50 -0.33 -0.91
C ALA A 70 8.23 0.53 -0.73
N GLU A 71 8.38 1.86 -0.74
CA GLU A 71 7.25 2.79 -0.65
C GLU A 71 6.28 2.62 -1.83
N TYR A 72 6.80 2.46 -3.05
CA TYR A 72 6.00 2.26 -4.25
C TYR A 72 5.27 0.92 -4.28
N LEU A 73 5.85 -0.18 -3.76
CA LEU A 73 5.10 -1.42 -3.59
C LEU A 73 3.92 -1.27 -2.62
N PHE A 74 4.11 -0.52 -1.52
CA PHE A 74 3.00 -0.22 -0.61
C PHE A 74 1.90 0.58 -1.32
N ARG A 75 2.27 1.65 -2.02
CA ARG A 75 1.31 2.50 -2.76
C ARG A 75 0.62 1.77 -3.90
N ALA A 76 1.31 0.86 -4.59
CA ALA A 76 0.70 -0.01 -5.60
C ALA A 76 -0.36 -0.91 -4.96
N GLY A 77 -0.08 -1.46 -3.77
CA GLY A 77 -1.05 -2.20 -2.97
C GLY A 77 -2.28 -1.37 -2.59
N ASP A 78 -2.08 -0.14 -2.11
CA ASP A 78 -3.16 0.78 -1.74
C ASP A 78 -4.04 1.16 -2.94
N LEU A 79 -3.43 1.49 -4.09
CA LEU A 79 -4.16 1.81 -5.32
C LEU A 79 -4.92 0.58 -5.82
N ALA A 80 -4.28 -0.59 -5.89
CA ALA A 80 -4.93 -1.83 -6.30
C ALA A 80 -6.13 -2.16 -5.39
N ASN A 81 -5.98 -1.97 -4.07
CA ASN A 81 -7.08 -2.13 -3.13
C ASN A 81 -8.24 -1.14 -3.42
N GLY A 82 -7.93 0.14 -3.62
CA GLY A 82 -8.92 1.15 -3.97
C GLY A 82 -9.66 0.87 -5.28
N MET A 83 -8.99 0.24 -6.25
CA MET A 83 -9.57 -0.24 -7.51
C MET A 83 -10.28 -1.59 -7.39
N ARG A 84 -10.27 -2.21 -6.19
CA ARG A 84 -10.80 -3.56 -5.93
C ARG A 84 -10.07 -4.68 -6.69
N HIS A 85 -8.83 -4.45 -7.12
CA HIS A 85 -7.94 -5.46 -7.67
C HIS A 85 -7.23 -6.19 -6.52
N PHE A 86 -8.00 -6.99 -5.76
CA PHE A 86 -7.52 -7.52 -4.48
C PHE A 86 -6.35 -8.51 -4.62
N ASP A 87 -6.31 -9.33 -5.67
CA ASP A 87 -5.18 -10.22 -5.94
C ASP A 87 -3.87 -9.46 -6.18
N ASP A 88 -3.93 -8.36 -6.93
CA ASP A 88 -2.78 -7.48 -7.16
C ASP A 88 -2.34 -6.81 -5.85
N ALA A 89 -3.29 -6.31 -5.06
CA ALA A 89 -2.99 -5.70 -3.77
C ALA A 89 -2.27 -6.67 -2.83
N VAL A 90 -2.79 -7.90 -2.69
CA VAL A 90 -2.16 -8.98 -1.92
C VAL A 90 -0.74 -9.26 -2.43
N THR A 91 -0.57 -9.31 -3.75
CA THR A 91 0.74 -9.54 -4.38
C THR A 91 1.73 -8.43 -4.02
N TYR A 92 1.34 -7.15 -4.13
CA TYR A 92 2.24 -6.03 -3.86
C TYR A 92 2.59 -5.88 -2.38
N TYR A 93 1.64 -6.09 -1.46
CA TYR A 93 1.91 -6.12 -0.02
C TYR A 93 2.86 -7.26 0.36
N ARG A 94 2.66 -8.44 -0.22
CA ARG A 94 3.53 -9.59 0.01
C ARG A 94 4.94 -9.32 -0.52
N ARG A 95 5.08 -8.74 -1.71
CA ARG A 95 6.38 -8.33 -2.26
C ARG A 95 7.09 -7.33 -1.35
N LEU A 96 6.37 -6.36 -0.79
CA LEU A 96 6.97 -5.43 0.17
C LEU A 96 7.54 -6.17 1.39
N ARG A 97 6.77 -7.09 1.97
CA ARG A 97 7.17 -7.89 3.15
C ARG A 97 8.38 -8.78 2.87
N THR A 98 8.46 -9.37 1.67
CA THR A 98 9.52 -10.31 1.32
C THR A 98 10.79 -9.62 0.83
N GLU A 99 10.65 -8.59 -0.01
CA GLU A 99 11.78 -7.88 -0.63
C GLU A 99 12.36 -6.80 0.31
N TYR A 100 11.53 -6.20 1.19
CA TYR A 100 11.94 -5.10 2.08
C TYR A 100 11.45 -5.31 3.53
N PRO A 101 11.85 -6.39 4.22
CA PRO A 101 11.30 -6.79 5.51
C PRO A 101 11.54 -5.78 6.65
N GLN A 102 12.46 -4.83 6.49
CA GLN A 102 12.76 -3.79 7.47
C GLN A 102 12.02 -2.46 7.21
N HIS A 103 11.25 -2.37 6.13
CA HIS A 103 10.56 -1.13 5.79
C HIS A 103 9.46 -0.82 6.82
N ARG A 104 9.30 0.45 7.20
CA ARG A 104 8.32 0.90 8.22
C ARG A 104 6.86 0.51 7.92
N LYS A 105 6.54 0.22 6.64
CA LYS A 105 5.19 -0.16 6.19
C LYS A 105 4.93 -1.67 6.21
N VAL A 106 5.89 -2.51 6.58
CA VAL A 106 5.74 -3.98 6.56
C VAL A 106 4.61 -4.45 7.48
N ALA A 107 4.46 -3.86 8.67
CA ALA A 107 3.35 -4.18 9.56
C ALA A 107 2.00 -3.85 8.91
N ALA A 108 1.86 -2.64 8.37
CA ALA A 108 0.64 -2.21 7.68
C ALA A 108 0.34 -3.10 6.47
N ALA A 109 1.33 -3.45 5.66
CA ALA A 109 1.16 -4.32 4.51
C ALA A 109 0.71 -5.73 4.88
N LEU A 110 1.22 -6.30 5.97
CA LEU A 110 0.76 -7.61 6.46
C LEU A 110 -0.72 -7.56 6.88
N PHE A 111 -1.12 -6.49 7.56
CA PHE A 111 -2.52 -6.31 7.94
C PHE A 111 -3.42 -6.13 6.70
N MET A 112 -3.01 -5.30 5.75
CA MET A 112 -3.77 -5.06 4.52
C MET A 112 -3.84 -6.30 3.61
N GLU A 113 -2.78 -7.11 3.57
CA GLU A 113 -2.78 -8.43 2.91
C GLU A 113 -3.88 -9.32 3.51
N ALA A 114 -3.92 -9.44 4.85
CA ALA A 114 -4.93 -10.23 5.56
C ALA A 114 -6.35 -9.69 5.30
N PHE A 115 -6.54 -8.38 5.37
CA PHE A 115 -7.82 -7.72 5.15
C PHE A 115 -8.36 -7.97 3.74
N ASN A 116 -7.51 -7.86 2.71
CA ASN A 116 -7.93 -8.10 1.33
C ASN A 116 -8.20 -9.57 1.05
N LEU A 117 -7.43 -10.49 1.66
CA LEU A 117 -7.71 -11.92 1.60
C LEU A 117 -9.09 -12.24 2.20
N GLN A 118 -9.42 -11.65 3.36
CA GLN A 118 -10.69 -11.88 4.03
C GLN A 118 -11.86 -11.26 3.25
N THR A 119 -11.81 -9.96 3.02
CA THR A 119 -12.97 -9.16 2.58
C THR A 119 -13.12 -9.11 1.06
N GLY A 120 -12.00 -9.10 0.33
CA GLY A 120 -11.98 -8.97 -1.12
C GLY A 120 -12.02 -10.31 -1.85
N LEU A 121 -11.37 -11.33 -1.27
CA LEU A 121 -11.16 -12.63 -1.92
C LEU A 121 -11.86 -13.81 -1.22
N ASN A 122 -12.45 -13.60 -0.04
CA ASN A 122 -13.06 -14.67 0.77
C ASN A 122 -12.11 -15.84 1.09
N ARG A 123 -10.80 -15.57 1.15
CA ARG A 123 -9.73 -16.54 1.44
C ARG A 123 -9.42 -16.53 2.94
N ASN A 124 -10.40 -16.93 3.74
CA ASN A 124 -10.38 -16.79 5.20
C ASN A 124 -9.22 -17.55 5.87
N ASP A 125 -8.83 -18.72 5.37
CA ASP A 125 -7.70 -19.49 5.94
C ASP A 125 -6.37 -18.75 5.78
N GLU A 126 -6.15 -18.13 4.62
CA GLU A 126 -4.96 -17.34 4.35
C GLU A 126 -4.98 -16.02 5.12
N ALA A 127 -6.15 -15.35 5.16
CA ALA A 127 -6.33 -14.14 5.94
C ALA A 127 -6.01 -14.38 7.43
N ARG A 128 -6.55 -15.46 7.99
CA ARG A 128 -6.30 -15.88 9.38
C ARG A 128 -4.81 -16.11 9.63
N THR A 129 -4.12 -16.77 8.70
CA THR A 129 -2.67 -16.99 8.79
C THR A 129 -1.92 -15.66 8.85
N CYS A 130 -2.25 -14.71 7.98
CA CYS A 130 -1.66 -13.37 7.97
C CYS A 130 -1.96 -12.56 9.24
N TYR A 131 -3.20 -12.60 9.76
CA TYR A 131 -3.54 -11.92 11.02
C TYR A 131 -2.82 -12.52 12.23
N LEU A 132 -2.71 -13.85 12.31
CA LEU A 132 -1.95 -14.50 13.38
C LEU A 132 -0.46 -14.15 13.31
N GLU A 133 0.12 -14.10 12.10
CA GLU A 133 1.49 -13.61 11.91
C GLU A 133 1.62 -12.15 12.37
N PHE A 134 0.64 -11.30 12.06
CA PHE A 134 0.61 -9.90 12.46
C PHE A 134 0.60 -9.76 13.99
N LEU A 135 -0.27 -10.50 14.66
CA LEU A 135 -0.40 -10.50 16.13
C LEU A 135 0.87 -11.01 16.82
N ALA A 136 1.54 -12.01 16.24
CA ALA A 136 2.79 -12.54 16.76
C ALA A 136 3.95 -11.54 16.61
N LYS A 137 4.04 -10.84 15.48
CA LYS A 137 5.15 -9.91 15.19
C LYS A 137 4.93 -8.50 15.75
N TYR A 138 3.68 -8.05 15.81
CA TYR A 138 3.31 -6.67 16.14
C TYR A 138 2.20 -6.59 17.21
N PRO A 139 2.39 -7.21 18.39
CA PRO A 139 1.34 -7.36 19.40
C PRO A 139 0.82 -6.03 19.97
N THR A 140 1.63 -4.96 19.92
CA THR A 140 1.30 -3.61 20.42
C THR A 140 0.96 -2.62 19.31
N HIS A 141 0.81 -3.09 18.06
CA HIS A 141 0.43 -2.20 16.96
C HIS A 141 -1.00 -1.69 17.15
N PRO A 142 -1.34 -0.45 16.74
CA PRO A 142 -2.70 0.08 16.80
C PRO A 142 -3.79 -0.76 16.09
N MET A 143 -3.39 -1.73 15.27
CA MET A 143 -4.30 -2.62 14.53
C MET A 143 -4.37 -4.04 15.13
N ALA A 144 -3.68 -4.30 16.25
CA ALA A 144 -3.64 -5.62 16.86
C ALA A 144 -5.02 -6.06 17.37
N ASP A 145 -5.82 -5.14 17.94
CA ASP A 145 -7.18 -5.49 18.38
C ASP A 145 -8.09 -5.79 17.19
N ALA A 146 -7.98 -5.02 16.10
CA ALA A 146 -8.71 -5.31 14.86
C ALA A 146 -8.33 -6.69 14.30
N ALA A 147 -7.04 -7.04 14.28
CA ALA A 147 -6.58 -8.35 13.81
C ALA A 147 -7.10 -9.50 14.69
N ARG A 148 -7.20 -9.31 16.01
CA ARG A 148 -7.82 -10.29 16.92
C ARG A 148 -9.29 -10.49 16.60
N LEU A 149 -10.04 -9.41 16.43
CA LEU A 149 -11.46 -9.47 16.08
C LEU A 149 -11.68 -10.18 14.73
N SER A 150 -10.85 -9.91 13.73
CA SER A 150 -10.91 -10.61 12.44
C SER A 150 -10.63 -12.11 12.58
N VAL A 151 -9.67 -12.51 13.41
CA VAL A 151 -9.41 -13.94 13.70
C VAL A 151 -10.60 -14.58 14.41
N ASP A 152 -11.19 -13.91 15.39
CA ASP A 152 -12.36 -14.41 16.13
C ASP A 152 -13.57 -14.56 15.21
N GLN A 153 -13.81 -13.59 14.33
CA GLN A 153 -14.82 -13.65 13.28
C GLN A 153 -14.61 -14.87 12.38
N ILE A 154 -13.40 -15.04 11.84
CA ILE A 154 -13.08 -16.17 10.95
C ILE A 154 -13.29 -17.51 11.66
N ASN A 155 -12.84 -17.64 12.91
CA ASN A 155 -12.99 -18.87 13.70
C ASN A 155 -14.45 -19.19 14.02
N SER A 156 -15.26 -18.17 14.26
CA SER A 156 -16.67 -18.35 14.62
C SER A 156 -17.53 -18.71 13.42
N GLY A 157 -17.07 -18.39 12.20
CA GLY A 157 -17.83 -18.57 10.95
C GLY A 157 -19.08 -17.69 10.86
N LEU A 158 -19.19 -16.70 11.75
CA LEU A 158 -20.35 -15.81 11.86
C LEU A 158 -20.33 -14.72 10.79
N SER A 159 -21.51 -14.33 10.33
CA SER A 159 -21.66 -13.15 9.49
C SER A 159 -21.45 -11.85 10.28
N ASP A 160 -21.24 -10.73 9.58
CA ASP A 160 -21.11 -9.41 10.20
C ASP A 160 -22.36 -9.07 11.04
N GLU A 161 -23.56 -9.44 10.56
CA GLU A 161 -24.82 -9.21 11.27
C GLU A 161 -24.92 -10.04 12.55
N GLU A 162 -24.41 -11.27 12.54
CA GLU A 162 -24.37 -12.13 13.72
C GLU A 162 -23.38 -11.59 14.76
N LEU A 163 -22.24 -11.07 14.32
CA LEU A 163 -21.29 -10.41 15.20
C LEU A 163 -21.89 -9.16 15.85
N VAL A 164 -22.56 -8.30 15.08
CA VAL A 164 -23.22 -7.11 15.62
C VAL A 164 -24.23 -7.50 16.71
N ARG A 165 -25.09 -8.50 16.45
CA ARG A 165 -26.04 -9.00 17.46
C ARG A 165 -25.36 -9.53 18.72
N MET A 166 -24.23 -10.22 18.58
CA MET A 166 -23.46 -10.69 19.73
C MET A 166 -22.84 -9.54 20.53
N PHE A 167 -22.35 -8.49 19.85
CA PHE A 167 -21.82 -7.30 20.50
C PHE A 167 -22.91 -6.53 21.25
N GLU A 168 -24.08 -6.35 20.64
CA GLU A 168 -25.25 -5.70 21.26
C GLU A 168 -25.70 -6.47 22.51
N ALA A 169 -25.89 -7.79 22.41
CA ALA A 169 -26.29 -8.62 23.54
C ALA A 169 -25.26 -8.59 24.70
N LYS A 170 -23.96 -8.54 24.37
CA LYS A 170 -22.90 -8.44 25.38
C LYS A 170 -22.87 -7.07 26.05
N ASN A 171 -23.12 -5.99 25.31
CA ASN A 171 -23.15 -4.64 25.86
C ASN A 171 -24.38 -4.43 26.76
N ASP A 172 -25.54 -4.95 26.35
CA ASP A 172 -26.77 -4.92 27.12
C ASP A 172 -26.62 -5.68 28.45
N SER A 173 -26.04 -6.88 28.42
CA SER A 173 -25.78 -7.66 29.64
C SER A 173 -24.77 -7.00 30.58
N LEU A 174 -23.73 -6.33 30.06
CA LEU A 174 -22.78 -5.56 30.87
C LEU A 174 -23.39 -4.30 31.49
N SER A 175 -24.32 -3.65 30.78
CA SER A 175 -25.03 -2.48 31.31
C SER A 175 -26.09 -2.86 32.35
N ALA A 176 -26.75 -4.00 32.19
CA ALA A 176 -27.73 -4.54 33.16
C ALA A 176 -27.07 -5.09 34.45
N ALA A 177 -25.76 -5.37 34.42
CA ALA A 177 -25.00 -5.88 35.56
C ALA A 177 -24.36 -4.77 36.44
N ARG A 178 -24.59 -3.48 36.13
CA ARG A 178 -24.16 -2.32 36.92
C ARG A 178 -25.32 -1.74 37.72
#